data_AF-X0SID5-F1
#
_entry.id   AF-X0SID5-F1
#
_cell.length_a   1.000
_cell.length_b   1.000
_cell.length_c   1.000
_cell.angle_alpha   90.00
_cell.angle_beta   90.00
_cell.angle_gamma   90.00
#
_symmetry.space_group_name_H-M   'P 1'
#
loop_
_entity.id
_entity.type
_entity.pdbx_description
1 polymer ?
#
loop_
_entity_poly.entity_id
_entity_poly.type
_entity_poly.pdbx_seq_one_letter_code
_entity_poly.pdbx_strand_id
1 'polypeptide(L)'
;MPHRLLADIYRARRQWDEALAEAEQAVSKDANSMTMFGVALNLDKVGRHEESVAWFEKILRLDPYPPAYFLVDSGVAYFMAERYEDALEKFKRVLERAKEGEYNLKFAHRSLAATYSMLGQVEEARHHAAELLRLDPKFSLEDFAKWFRSTYKSREDVDPYIRALHKAGLPEEPPLPLPDKPSISVLPFVNMSGDPEQEYFSDGITEEIITALSKTPKLFVIARTSSFKYKGKEVDVRTVGRELGV
;
A
#
# COMPACT_ATOMS: atom_id res chain seq x y z
N MET A 1 -13.11 -18.89 -27.03
CA MET A 1 -13.33 -17.42 -26.86
C MET A 1 -14.50 -17.03 -25.95
N PRO A 2 -15.75 -17.52 -26.10
CA PRO A 2 -16.88 -17.00 -25.29
C PRO A 2 -16.74 -17.27 -23.78
N HIS A 3 -16.30 -18.46 -23.38
CA HIS A 3 -16.12 -18.83 -21.97
C HIS A 3 -15.11 -17.94 -21.22
N ARG A 4 -14.01 -17.54 -21.86
CA ARG A 4 -13.02 -16.64 -21.25
C ARG A 4 -13.63 -15.26 -20.93
N LEU A 5 -14.39 -14.69 -21.87
CA LEU A 5 -15.04 -13.40 -21.68
C LEU A 5 -16.17 -13.50 -20.64
N LEU A 6 -16.90 -14.62 -20.60
CA LEU A 6 -17.90 -14.87 -19.56
C LEU A 6 -17.26 -14.93 -18.18
N ALA A 7 -16.13 -15.61 -18.03
CA ALA A 7 -15.38 -15.64 -16.77
C ALA A 7 -15.01 -14.22 -16.29
N ASP A 8 -14.54 -13.36 -17.20
CA ASP A 8 -14.21 -11.97 -16.88
C ASP A 8 -15.45 -11.16 -16.46
N ILE A 9 -16.59 -11.36 -17.13
CA ILE A 9 -17.87 -10.71 -16.80
C ILE A 9 -18.39 -11.17 -15.44
N TYR A 10 -18.38 -12.48 -15.17
CA TYR A 10 -18.81 -13.04 -13.89
C TYR A 10 -17.91 -12.54 -12.75
N ARG A 11 -16.59 -12.48 -12.96
CA ARG A 11 -15.65 -11.91 -11.98
C ARG A 11 -15.95 -10.42 -11.71
N ALA A 12 -16.22 -9.63 -12.74
CA ALA A 12 -16.59 -8.21 -12.57
C ALA A 12 -17.91 -8.04 -11.79
N ARG A 13 -18.82 -9.01 -11.90
CA ARG A 13 -20.08 -9.09 -11.13
C ARG A 13 -19.93 -9.77 -9.78
N ARG A 14 -18.72 -10.21 -9.40
CA ARG A 14 -18.43 -10.96 -8.16
C ARG A 14 -19.17 -12.30 -8.06
N GLN A 15 -19.44 -12.92 -9.20
CA GLN A 15 -19.99 -14.27 -9.33
C GLN A 15 -18.82 -15.25 -9.46
N TRP A 16 -18.17 -15.53 -8.33
CA TRP A 16 -16.84 -16.16 -8.31
C TRP A 16 -16.84 -17.60 -8.77
N ASP A 17 -17.86 -18.37 -8.37
CA ASP A 17 -17.96 -19.79 -8.69
C ASP A 17 -18.26 -19.99 -10.19
N GLU A 18 -19.16 -19.15 -10.73
CA GLU A 18 -19.45 -19.12 -12.17
C GLU A 18 -18.24 -18.66 -12.99
N ALA A 19 -17.50 -17.66 -12.49
CA ALA A 19 -16.28 -17.19 -13.15
C ALA A 19 -15.22 -18.30 -13.25
N LEU A 20 -15.01 -19.06 -12.18
CA LEU A 20 -14.08 -20.18 -12.17
C LEU A 20 -14.54 -21.30 -13.11
N ALA A 21 -15.82 -21.68 -13.05
CA ALA A 21 -16.37 -22.71 -13.93
C ALA A 21 -16.20 -22.36 -15.42
N GLU A 22 -16.47 -21.11 -15.80
CA GLU A 22 -16.26 -20.62 -17.16
C GLU A 22 -14.78 -20.59 -17.56
N ALA A 23 -13.87 -20.25 -16.63
CA ALA A 23 -12.44 -20.32 -16.89
C ALA A 23 -11.96 -21.76 -17.13
N GLU A 24 -12.46 -22.73 -16.35
CA GLU A 24 -12.16 -24.16 -16.53
C GLU A 24 -12.69 -24.69 -17.87
N GLN A 25 -13.88 -24.25 -18.29
CA GLN A 25 -14.42 -24.57 -19.62
C GLN A 25 -13.60 -23.92 -20.76
N ALA A 26 -13.02 -22.75 -20.52
CA ALA A 26 -12.16 -22.10 -21.51
C ALA A 26 -10.86 -22.88 -21.74
N VAL A 27 -10.18 -23.31 -20.67
CA VAL A 27 -8.91 -24.06 -20.78
C VAL A 27 -9.12 -25.48 -21.33
N SER A 28 -10.25 -26.13 -21.04
CA SER A 28 -10.54 -27.47 -21.56
C SER A 28 -10.74 -27.49 -23.08
N LYS A 29 -11.25 -26.40 -23.65
CA LYS A 29 -11.49 -26.25 -25.09
C LYS A 29 -10.24 -25.86 -25.87
N ASP A 30 -9.43 -24.98 -25.29
CA ASP A 30 -8.20 -24.47 -25.91
C ASP A 30 -7.20 -24.12 -24.80
N ALA A 31 -6.28 -25.06 -24.55
CA ALA A 31 -5.27 -24.92 -23.51
C ALA A 31 -4.10 -24.08 -24.04
N ASN A 32 -4.01 -22.84 -23.58
CA ASN A 32 -2.90 -21.94 -23.86
C ASN A 32 -2.63 -21.04 -22.64
N SER A 33 -1.52 -20.30 -22.64
CA SER A 33 -1.09 -19.52 -21.48
C SER A 33 -2.15 -18.52 -20.98
N MET A 34 -2.99 -17.98 -21.87
CA MET A 34 -4.06 -17.05 -21.51
C MET A 34 -5.26 -17.74 -20.85
N THR A 35 -5.69 -18.90 -21.34
CA THR A 35 -6.79 -19.65 -20.70
C THR A 35 -6.34 -20.27 -19.38
N MET A 36 -5.09 -20.73 -19.28
CA MET A 36 -4.47 -21.15 -18.02
C MET A 36 -4.40 -20.00 -17.00
N PHE A 37 -4.00 -18.80 -17.45
CA PHE A 37 -3.98 -17.61 -16.61
C PHE A 37 -5.36 -17.26 -16.05
N GLY A 38 -6.41 -17.36 -16.88
CA GLY A 38 -7.78 -17.17 -16.44
C GLY A 38 -8.19 -18.12 -15.31
N VAL A 39 -7.79 -19.39 -15.37
CA VAL A 39 -8.04 -20.35 -14.28
C VAL A 39 -7.24 -19.98 -13.03
N ALA A 40 -5.94 -19.70 -13.17
CA ALA A 40 -5.07 -19.32 -12.06
C ALA A 40 -5.62 -18.10 -11.29
N LEU A 41 -6.00 -17.05 -12.01
CA LEU A 41 -6.60 -15.85 -11.41
C LEU A 41 -7.86 -16.15 -10.61
N ASN A 42 -8.79 -16.92 -11.17
CA ASN A 42 -10.06 -17.19 -10.51
C ASN A 42 -9.89 -18.13 -9.31
N LEU A 43 -8.96 -19.09 -9.37
CA LEU A 43 -8.58 -19.92 -8.23
C LEU A 43 -8.08 -19.07 -7.06
N ASP A 44 -7.21 -18.10 -7.33
CA ASP A 44 -6.73 -17.16 -6.32
C ASP A 44 -7.89 -16.38 -5.70
N LYS A 45 -8.85 -15.91 -6.51
CA LYS A 45 -9.99 -15.12 -6.01
C LYS A 45 -10.95 -15.90 -5.12
N VAL A 46 -10.97 -17.23 -5.22
CA VAL A 46 -11.78 -18.11 -4.36
C VAL A 46 -10.98 -18.74 -3.22
N GLY A 47 -9.76 -18.26 -2.95
CA GLY A 47 -8.92 -18.73 -1.84
C GLY A 47 -8.11 -20.00 -2.14
N ARG A 48 -8.14 -20.51 -3.38
CA ARG A 48 -7.42 -21.72 -3.80
C ARG A 48 -6.01 -21.37 -4.29
N HIS A 49 -5.21 -20.75 -3.42
CA HIS A 49 -3.93 -20.13 -3.76
C HIS A 49 -2.86 -21.12 -4.25
N GLU A 50 -2.71 -22.28 -3.59
CA GLU A 50 -1.74 -23.31 -4.03
C GLU A 50 -2.07 -23.89 -5.41
N GLU A 51 -3.35 -24.08 -5.72
CA GLU A 51 -3.77 -24.52 -7.04
C GLU A 51 -3.52 -23.44 -8.09
N SER A 52 -3.72 -22.16 -7.73
CA SER A 52 -3.35 -21.02 -8.58
C SER A 52 -1.85 -21.03 -8.89
N VAL A 53 -1.01 -21.22 -7.87
CA VAL A 53 0.45 -21.32 -8.03
C VAL A 53 0.83 -22.44 -9.00
N ALA A 54 0.22 -23.62 -8.88
CA ALA A 54 0.48 -24.74 -9.80
C ALA A 54 0.14 -24.40 -11.27
N TRP A 55 -0.87 -23.58 -11.52
CA TRP A 55 -1.16 -23.07 -12.87
C TRP A 55 -0.12 -22.04 -13.34
N PHE A 56 0.30 -21.12 -12.49
CA PHE A 56 1.37 -20.17 -12.82
C PHE A 56 2.70 -20.87 -13.11
N GLU A 57 3.05 -21.93 -12.38
CA GLU A 57 4.22 -22.75 -12.68
C GLU A 57 4.13 -23.41 -14.08
N LYS A 58 2.95 -23.88 -14.48
CA LYS A 58 2.73 -24.38 -15.86
C LYS A 58 2.93 -23.27 -16.89
N ILE A 59 2.37 -22.09 -16.67
CA ILE A 59 2.50 -20.94 -17.57
C ILE A 59 3.97 -20.54 -17.75
N LEU A 60 4.71 -20.42 -16.64
CA LEU A 60 6.13 -20.01 -16.65
C LEU A 60 7.06 -21.07 -17.26
N ARG A 61 6.67 -22.34 -17.26
CA ARG A 61 7.38 -23.40 -18.00
C ARG A 61 7.18 -23.30 -19.50
N LEU A 62 5.98 -22.90 -19.94
CA LEU A 62 5.66 -22.73 -21.37
C LEU A 62 6.32 -21.47 -21.94
N ASP A 63 6.29 -20.38 -21.19
CA ASP A 63 6.90 -19.11 -21.55
C ASP A 63 7.69 -18.56 -20.34
N PRO A 64 9.04 -18.66 -20.35
CA PRO A 64 9.88 -18.11 -19.30
C PRO A 64 9.86 -16.56 -19.21
N TYR A 65 9.41 -15.88 -20.27
CA TYR A 65 9.35 -14.42 -20.37
C TYR A 65 7.92 -13.94 -20.71
N PRO A 66 6.92 -14.24 -19.86
CA PRO A 66 5.55 -13.87 -20.15
C PRO A 66 5.37 -12.35 -20.04
N PRO A 67 4.21 -11.83 -20.50
CA PRO A 67 3.83 -10.45 -20.22
C PRO A 67 3.92 -10.11 -18.73
N ALA A 68 4.32 -8.89 -18.39
CA ALA A 68 4.59 -8.48 -17.01
C ALA A 68 3.40 -8.72 -16.05
N TYR A 69 2.16 -8.60 -16.52
CA TYR A 69 0.97 -8.84 -15.70
C TYR A 69 0.83 -10.32 -15.27
N PHE A 70 1.36 -11.29 -16.01
CA PHE A 70 1.40 -12.69 -15.54
C PHE A 70 2.34 -12.84 -14.33
N LEU A 71 3.49 -12.14 -14.34
CA LEU A 71 4.43 -12.16 -13.22
C LEU A 71 3.82 -11.49 -11.98
N VAL A 72 3.02 -10.44 -12.20
CA VAL A 72 2.29 -9.73 -11.15
C VAL A 72 1.33 -10.65 -10.43
N ASP A 73 0.40 -11.27 -11.16
CA ASP A 73 -0.61 -12.13 -10.55
C ASP A 73 -0.01 -13.44 -10.03
N SER A 74 1.05 -13.94 -10.67
CA SER A 74 1.86 -15.02 -10.10
C SER A 74 2.44 -14.60 -8.74
N GLY A 75 3.12 -13.45 -8.64
CA GLY A 75 3.67 -13.00 -7.36
C GLY A 75 2.61 -12.87 -6.26
N VAL A 76 1.41 -12.39 -6.61
CA VAL A 76 0.28 -12.34 -5.68
C VAL A 76 -0.14 -13.74 -5.25
N ALA A 77 -0.34 -14.68 -6.18
CA ALA A 77 -0.72 -16.05 -5.84
C ALA A 77 0.30 -16.73 -4.91
N TYR A 78 1.60 -16.57 -5.17
CA TYR A 78 2.66 -17.09 -4.30
C TYR A 78 2.65 -16.43 -2.92
N PHE A 79 2.44 -15.12 -2.84
CA PHE A 79 2.33 -14.42 -1.55
C PHE A 79 1.12 -14.95 -0.75
N MET A 80 -0.03 -15.11 -1.41
CA MET A 80 -1.26 -15.57 -0.77
C MET A 80 -1.17 -17.05 -0.36
N ALA A 81 -0.35 -17.84 -1.05
CA ALA A 81 0.03 -19.19 -0.65
C ALA A 81 1.15 -19.23 0.43
N GLU A 82 1.52 -18.09 1.02
CA GLU A 82 2.58 -17.97 2.04
C GLU A 82 3.98 -18.38 1.55
N ARG A 83 4.20 -18.45 0.24
CA ARG A 83 5.49 -18.72 -0.41
C ARG A 83 6.23 -17.41 -0.68
N TYR A 84 6.64 -16.72 0.38
CA TYR A 84 7.13 -15.34 0.30
C TYR A 84 8.45 -15.19 -0.46
N GLU A 85 9.38 -16.15 -0.36
CA GLU A 85 10.64 -16.13 -1.10
C GLU A 85 10.42 -16.22 -2.62
N ASP A 86 9.52 -17.10 -3.03
CA ASP A 86 9.14 -17.26 -4.44
C ASP A 86 8.39 -16.01 -4.94
N ALA A 87 7.48 -15.46 -4.13
CA ALA A 87 6.78 -14.21 -4.43
C ALA A 87 7.78 -13.05 -4.63
N LEU A 88 8.82 -12.99 -3.79
CA LEU A 88 9.87 -11.97 -3.87
C LEU A 88 10.61 -12.04 -5.21
N GLU A 89 10.96 -13.24 -5.69
CA GLU A 89 11.58 -13.42 -7.00
C GLU A 89 10.71 -12.83 -8.12
N LYS A 90 9.39 -13.11 -8.09
CA LYS A 90 8.46 -12.59 -9.11
C LYS A 90 8.32 -11.07 -9.03
N PHE A 91 8.14 -10.51 -7.84
CA PHE A 91 8.00 -9.06 -7.69
C PHE A 91 9.28 -8.29 -8.01
N LYS A 92 10.47 -8.86 -7.79
CA LYS A 92 11.73 -8.27 -8.27
C LYS A 92 11.77 -8.20 -9.79
N ARG A 93 11.34 -9.26 -10.48
CA ARG A 93 11.21 -9.25 -11.95
C ARG A 93 10.19 -8.21 -12.42
N VAL A 94 9.07 -8.06 -11.71
CA VAL A 94 8.07 -7.02 -11.99
C VAL A 94 8.67 -5.62 -11.84
N LEU A 95 9.51 -5.38 -10.82
CA LEU A 95 10.18 -4.10 -10.64
C LEU A 95 11.12 -3.77 -11.79
N GLU A 96 11.94 -4.72 -12.25
CA GLU A 96 12.83 -4.50 -13.40
C GLU A 96 12.03 -4.18 -14.67
N ARG A 97 10.97 -4.95 -14.97
CA ARG A 97 10.07 -4.68 -16.11
C ARG A 97 9.35 -3.34 -15.99
N ALA A 98 9.00 -2.92 -14.77
CA ALA A 98 8.38 -1.62 -14.54
C ALA A 98 9.35 -0.45 -14.77
N LYS A 99 10.65 -0.61 -14.45
CA LYS A 99 11.68 0.39 -14.77
C LYS A 99 11.89 0.57 -16.28
N GLU A 100 11.66 -0.49 -17.06
CA GLU A 100 11.68 -0.48 -18.52
C GLU A 100 10.39 0.08 -19.14
N GLY A 101 9.40 0.47 -18.31
CA GLY A 101 8.13 1.03 -18.75
C GLY A 101 7.08 -0.01 -19.14
N GLU A 102 7.34 -1.30 -18.92
CA GLU A 102 6.41 -2.37 -19.27
C GLU A 102 5.29 -2.58 -18.25
N TYR A 103 5.43 -2.02 -17.04
CA TYR A 103 4.42 -2.15 -15.98
C TYR A 103 4.43 -0.99 -14.99
N ASN A 104 3.46 -0.99 -14.08
CA ASN A 104 3.27 0.04 -13.07
C ASN A 104 4.29 -0.07 -11.92
N LEU A 105 5.18 0.91 -11.81
CA LEU A 105 6.21 0.99 -10.77
C LEU A 105 5.63 1.03 -9.34
N LYS A 106 4.48 1.68 -9.15
CA LYS A 106 3.78 1.74 -7.86
C LYS A 106 3.34 0.36 -7.39
N PHE A 107 2.86 -0.46 -8.32
CA PHE A 107 2.47 -1.84 -8.02
C PHE A 107 3.66 -2.67 -7.53
N ALA A 108 4.80 -2.55 -8.22
CA ALA A 108 6.02 -3.27 -7.88
C ALA A 108 6.49 -2.95 -6.46
N HIS A 109 6.59 -1.65 -6.13
CA HIS A 109 6.99 -1.20 -4.80
C HIS A 109 6.02 -1.63 -3.70
N ARG A 110 4.70 -1.52 -3.92
CA ARG A 110 3.71 -2.01 -2.95
C ARG A 110 3.88 -3.50 -2.65
N SER A 111 4.05 -4.32 -3.70
CA SER A 111 4.13 -5.77 -3.56
C SER A 111 5.44 -6.21 -2.90
N LEU A 112 6.55 -5.54 -3.22
CA LEU A 112 7.83 -5.76 -2.53
C LEU A 112 7.76 -5.33 -1.06
N ALA A 113 7.13 -4.20 -0.75
CA ALA A 113 6.93 -3.74 0.63
C ALA A 113 6.19 -4.79 1.47
N ALA A 114 5.07 -5.33 0.96
CA ALA A 114 4.36 -6.44 1.62
C ALA A 114 5.24 -7.68 1.80
N THR A 115 5.94 -8.10 0.74
CA THR A 115 6.72 -9.35 0.74
C THR A 115 7.90 -9.29 1.70
N TYR A 116 8.69 -8.22 1.68
CA TYR A 116 9.80 -8.04 2.63
C TYR A 116 9.32 -7.93 4.08
N SER A 117 8.14 -7.35 4.30
CA SER A 117 7.51 -7.27 5.62
C SER A 117 7.19 -8.65 6.21
N MET A 118 6.73 -9.58 5.36
CA MET A 118 6.48 -10.98 5.74
C MET A 118 7.77 -11.77 5.95
N LEU A 119 8.82 -11.50 5.16
CA LEU A 119 10.15 -12.08 5.34
C LEU A 119 10.94 -11.50 6.53
N GLY A 120 10.38 -10.53 7.26
CA GLY A 120 11.04 -9.89 8.40
C GLY A 120 12.16 -8.91 8.02
N GLN A 121 12.31 -8.57 6.74
CA GLN A 121 13.30 -7.63 6.23
C GLN A 121 12.75 -6.20 6.30
N VAL A 122 12.69 -5.66 7.53
CA VAL A 122 11.99 -4.41 7.86
C VAL A 122 12.53 -3.20 7.08
N GLU A 123 13.84 -3.07 6.92
CA GLU A 123 14.43 -1.91 6.23
C GLU A 123 14.09 -1.90 4.72
N GLU A 124 14.15 -3.06 4.07
CA GLU A 124 13.75 -3.20 2.66
C GLU A 124 12.25 -2.96 2.46
N ALA A 125 11.43 -3.44 3.40
CA ALA A 125 9.99 -3.19 3.38
C ALA A 125 9.69 -1.69 3.46
N ARG A 126 10.35 -0.97 4.38
CA ARG A 126 10.21 0.48 4.55
C ARG A 126 10.76 1.26 3.37
N HIS A 127 11.87 0.84 2.79
CA HIS A 127 12.42 1.45 1.59
C HIS A 127 11.39 1.44 0.45
N HIS A 128 10.76 0.29 0.18
CA HIS A 128 9.76 0.21 -0.87
C HIS A 128 8.44 0.91 -0.54
N ALA A 129 8.03 0.95 0.73
CA ALA A 129 6.92 1.78 1.16
C ALA A 129 7.20 3.28 0.89
N ALA A 130 8.42 3.75 1.19
CA ALA A 130 8.82 5.13 0.92
C ALA A 130 8.85 5.44 -0.58
N GLU A 131 9.36 4.52 -1.43
CA GLU A 131 9.32 4.70 -2.89
C GLU A 131 7.88 4.74 -3.42
N LEU A 132 6.97 3.93 -2.88
CA LEU A 132 5.55 4.01 -3.23
C LEU A 132 4.98 5.40 -2.89
N LEU A 133 5.23 5.90 -1.68
CA LEU A 133 4.75 7.22 -1.26
C LEU A 133 5.39 8.37 -2.04
N ARG A 134 6.64 8.21 -2.50
CA ARG A 134 7.29 9.17 -3.39
C ARG A 134 6.58 9.25 -4.75
N LEU A 135 6.11 8.12 -5.27
CA LEU A 135 5.38 8.03 -6.54
C LEU A 135 3.89 8.36 -6.40
N ASP A 136 3.32 8.13 -5.22
CA ASP A 136 1.91 8.36 -4.90
C ASP A 136 1.76 8.93 -3.49
N PRO A 137 2.01 10.24 -3.30
CA PRO A 137 1.94 10.87 -1.99
C PRO A 137 0.54 10.81 -1.34
N LYS A 138 -0.50 10.51 -2.12
CA LYS A 138 -1.89 10.38 -1.67
C LYS A 138 -2.32 8.92 -1.48
N PHE A 139 -1.38 7.99 -1.47
CA PHE A 139 -1.70 6.59 -1.23
C PHE A 139 -2.38 6.41 0.13
N SER A 140 -3.47 5.66 0.14
CA SER A 140 -4.29 5.32 1.31
C SER A 140 -4.37 3.81 1.40
N LEU A 141 -3.84 3.23 2.49
CA LEU A 141 -3.95 1.80 2.71
C LEU A 141 -5.42 1.39 2.93
N GLU A 142 -6.22 2.25 3.54
CA GLU A 142 -7.65 2.00 3.75
C GLU A 142 -8.39 1.85 2.41
N ASP A 143 -8.18 2.78 1.47
CA ASP A 143 -8.84 2.73 0.16
C ASP A 143 -8.34 1.55 -0.67
N PHE A 144 -7.04 1.28 -0.62
CA PHE A 144 -6.47 0.09 -1.23
C PHE A 144 -7.10 -1.18 -0.66
N ALA A 145 -7.21 -1.29 0.66
CA ALA A 145 -7.79 -2.45 1.34
C ALA A 145 -9.26 -2.66 0.97
N LYS A 146 -10.06 -1.58 0.91
CA LYS A 146 -11.46 -1.63 0.44
C LYS A 146 -11.56 -2.21 -0.97
N TRP A 147 -10.74 -1.69 -1.89
CA TRP A 147 -10.69 -2.19 -3.26
C TRP A 147 -10.23 -3.65 -3.30
N PHE A 148 -9.14 -3.99 -2.62
CA PHE A 148 -8.50 -5.31 -2.71
C PHE A 148 -9.39 -6.42 -2.15
N ARG A 149 -10.00 -6.22 -0.98
CA ARG A 149 -11.02 -7.13 -0.40
C ARG A 149 -12.20 -7.37 -1.33
N SER A 150 -12.49 -6.43 -2.23
CA SER A 150 -13.60 -6.54 -3.17
C SER A 150 -13.29 -7.42 -4.39
N THR A 151 -12.03 -7.81 -4.55
CA THR A 151 -11.55 -8.65 -5.66
C THR A 151 -11.52 -10.15 -5.33
N TYR A 152 -11.82 -10.52 -4.09
CA TYR A 152 -11.86 -11.91 -3.61
C TYR A 152 -13.24 -12.29 -3.08
N LYS A 153 -13.52 -13.60 -3.03
CA LYS A 153 -14.75 -14.18 -2.52
C LYS A 153 -14.88 -13.99 -1.01
N SER A 154 -13.85 -14.34 -0.25
CA SER A 154 -13.72 -14.00 1.17
C SER A 154 -12.84 -12.76 1.31
N ARG A 155 -13.25 -11.84 2.20
CA ARG A 155 -12.52 -10.60 2.44
C ARG A 155 -11.31 -10.84 3.34
N GLU A 156 -11.40 -11.85 4.19
CA GLU A 156 -10.43 -12.22 5.20
C GLU A 156 -9.17 -12.82 4.55
N ASP A 157 -9.32 -13.48 3.39
CA ASP A 157 -8.21 -14.09 2.63
C ASP A 157 -7.08 -13.10 2.35
N VAL A 158 -7.41 -11.82 2.08
CA VAL A 158 -6.41 -10.79 1.72
C VAL A 158 -5.88 -9.98 2.90
N ASP A 159 -6.42 -10.17 4.11
CA ASP A 159 -5.96 -9.44 5.27
C ASP A 159 -4.47 -9.66 5.61
N PRO A 160 -3.85 -10.84 5.40
CA PRO A 160 -2.40 -11.00 5.52
C PRO A 160 -1.61 -10.00 4.67
N TYR A 161 -2.01 -9.79 3.41
CA TYR A 161 -1.36 -8.84 2.51
C TYR A 161 -1.52 -7.40 3.02
N ILE A 162 -2.72 -7.02 3.46
CA ILE A 162 -3.00 -5.68 3.99
C ILE A 162 -2.19 -5.42 5.28
N ARG A 163 -2.14 -6.39 6.20
CA ARG A 163 -1.32 -6.30 7.42
C ARG A 163 0.16 -6.18 7.10
N ALA A 164 0.64 -6.88 6.08
CA ALA A 164 2.03 -6.79 5.64
C ALA A 164 2.39 -5.38 5.17
N LEU A 165 1.50 -4.73 4.41
CA LEU A 165 1.64 -3.34 3.98
C LEU A 165 1.62 -2.35 5.14
N HIS A 166 0.72 -2.52 6.10
CA HIS A 166 0.69 -1.71 7.32
C HIS A 166 2.03 -1.84 8.08
N LYS A 167 2.54 -3.07 8.27
CA LYS A 167 3.83 -3.35 8.91
C LYS A 167 5.02 -2.79 8.13
N ALA A 168 4.92 -2.65 6.81
CA ALA A 168 5.93 -1.98 5.98
C ALA A 168 5.96 -0.46 6.16
N GLY A 169 4.99 0.12 6.88
CA GLY A 169 4.91 1.55 7.19
C GLY A 169 4.09 2.36 6.21
N LEU A 170 3.21 1.72 5.41
CA LEU A 170 2.24 2.44 4.60
C LEU A 170 1.11 2.99 5.50
N PRO A 171 0.70 4.26 5.30
CA PRO A 171 -0.26 4.91 6.17
C PRO A 171 -1.70 4.46 5.85
N GLU A 172 -2.54 4.35 6.89
CA GLU A 172 -3.97 4.00 6.75
C GLU A 172 -4.71 5.05 5.93
N GLU A 173 -4.56 6.32 6.31
CA GLU A 173 -5.10 7.48 5.62
C GLU A 173 -3.98 8.18 4.83
N PRO A 174 -4.29 8.90 3.73
CA PRO A 174 -3.26 9.65 3.03
C PRO A 174 -2.63 10.67 4.00
N PRO A 175 -1.30 10.80 4.02
CA PRO A 175 -0.65 11.80 4.86
C PRO A 175 -1.21 13.17 4.50
N LEU A 176 -1.41 14.02 5.51
CA LEU A 176 -1.88 15.39 5.29
C LEU A 176 -1.00 16.02 4.21
N PRO A 177 -1.60 16.59 3.14
CA PRO A 177 -0.82 17.17 2.07
C PRO A 177 0.08 18.24 2.68
N LEU A 178 1.40 18.06 2.54
CA LEU A 178 2.35 19.07 2.93
C LEU A 178 2.06 20.33 2.11
N PRO A 179 2.04 21.52 2.72
CA PRO A 179 1.87 22.76 1.98
C PRO A 179 2.94 22.90 0.90
N ASP A 180 2.61 23.50 -0.25
CA ASP A 180 3.59 23.78 -1.33
C ASP A 180 4.74 24.71 -0.86
N LYS A 181 4.58 25.34 0.30
CA LYS A 181 5.55 26.20 0.96
C LYS A 181 6.15 25.48 2.16
N PRO A 182 7.43 25.75 2.51
CA PRO A 182 7.99 25.28 3.77
C PRO A 182 7.04 25.60 4.93
N SER A 183 6.69 24.58 5.70
CA SER A 183 5.76 24.70 6.80
C SER A 183 6.47 24.55 8.15
N ILE A 184 5.87 25.13 9.19
CA ILE A 184 6.41 25.05 10.55
C ILE A 184 5.29 25.08 11.56
N SER A 185 5.44 24.25 12.61
CA SER A 185 4.63 24.31 13.81
C SER A 185 5.50 24.69 15.00
N VAL A 186 4.98 25.56 15.87
CA VAL A 186 5.61 25.93 17.13
C VAL A 186 4.81 25.25 18.24
N LEU A 187 5.42 24.32 18.96
CA LEU A 187 4.77 23.66 20.09
C LEU A 187 4.81 24.53 21.35
N PRO A 188 3.84 24.39 22.27
CA PRO A 188 3.84 25.10 23.55
C PRO A 188 5.15 24.87 24.31
N PHE A 189 5.78 25.94 24.77
CA PHE A 189 6.98 25.82 25.60
C PHE A 189 6.63 25.19 26.95
N VAL A 190 7.55 24.37 27.45
CA VAL A 190 7.42 23.78 28.79
C VAL A 190 7.79 24.85 29.82
N ASN A 191 6.88 25.11 30.75
CA ASN A 191 7.15 25.93 31.92
C ASN A 191 8.10 25.18 32.87
N MET A 192 9.39 25.54 32.85
CA MET A 192 10.42 24.92 33.69
C MET A 192 10.43 25.44 35.14
N SER A 193 9.67 26.50 35.46
CA SER A 193 9.66 27.09 36.80
C SER A 193 8.86 26.27 37.82
N GLY A 194 7.92 25.44 37.34
CA GLY A 194 6.98 24.70 38.17
C GLY A 194 5.85 25.55 38.78
N ASP A 195 5.89 26.87 38.59
CA ASP A 195 4.87 27.81 39.07
C ASP A 195 3.73 27.94 38.05
N PRO A 196 2.50 27.51 38.39
CA PRO A 196 1.35 27.63 37.49
C PRO A 196 1.02 29.07 37.11
N GLU A 197 1.38 30.06 37.95
CA GLU A 197 1.16 31.47 37.62
C GLU A 197 2.07 31.94 36.48
N GLN A 198 3.16 31.23 36.16
CA GLN A 198 4.07 31.58 35.05
C GLN A 198 3.70 30.88 33.74
N GLU A 199 2.64 30.07 33.75
CA GLU A 199 2.22 29.31 32.57
C GLU A 199 1.81 30.21 31.40
N TYR A 200 1.18 31.36 31.70
CA TYR A 200 0.78 32.34 30.68
C TYR A 200 1.98 32.91 29.93
N PHE A 201 3.15 32.98 30.57
CA PHE A 201 4.36 33.52 29.97
C PHE A 201 4.89 32.58 28.88
N SER A 202 4.94 31.27 29.17
CA SER A 202 5.33 30.25 28.18
C SER A 202 4.35 30.22 27.01
N ASP A 203 3.05 30.30 27.29
CA ASP A 203 2.01 30.37 26.27
C ASP A 203 2.11 31.64 25.40
N GLY A 204 2.37 32.78 26.04
CA GLY A 204 2.53 34.06 25.36
C GLY A 204 3.72 34.06 24.41
N ILE A 205 4.86 33.49 24.82
CA ILE A 205 6.04 33.34 23.96
C ILE A 205 5.72 32.45 22.75
N THR A 206 5.05 31.31 22.96
CA THR A 206 4.65 30.44 21.85
C THR A 206 3.76 31.20 20.87
N GLU A 207 2.78 31.94 21.36
CA GLU A 207 1.85 32.71 20.53
C GLU A 207 2.53 33.87 19.78
N GLU A 208 3.48 34.55 20.41
CA GLU A 208 4.25 35.62 19.78
C GLU A 208 5.13 35.08 18.66
N ILE A 209 5.78 33.92 18.84
CA ILE A 209 6.57 33.27 17.80
C ILE A 209 5.69 32.81 16.63
N ILE A 210 4.53 32.18 16.90
CA ILE A 210 3.57 31.82 15.84
C ILE A 210 3.16 33.07 15.05
N THR A 211 2.85 34.16 15.75
CA THR A 211 2.45 35.43 15.14
C THR A 211 3.56 36.04 14.30
N ALA A 212 4.80 36.03 14.81
CA ALA A 212 5.96 36.55 14.11
C ALA A 212 6.27 35.73 12.84
N LEU A 213 6.26 34.40 12.93
CA LEU A 213 6.46 33.51 11.78
C LEU A 213 5.35 33.66 10.74
N SER A 214 4.09 33.84 11.17
CA SER A 214 2.94 34.00 10.27
C SER A 214 3.04 35.23 9.36
N LYS A 215 3.87 36.21 9.74
CA LYS A 215 4.14 37.39 8.89
C LYS A 215 5.11 37.09 7.74
N THR A 216 5.70 35.89 7.68
CA THR A 216 6.62 35.48 6.61
C THR A 216 5.86 34.84 5.46
N PRO A 217 5.70 35.49 4.28
CA PRO A 217 4.82 35.00 3.21
C PRO A 217 5.25 33.67 2.56
N LYS A 218 6.53 33.30 2.78
CA LYS A 218 7.14 32.05 2.29
C LYS A 218 6.93 30.87 3.24
N LEU A 219 6.38 31.07 4.43
CA LEU A 219 6.12 30.01 5.40
C LEU A 219 4.62 29.73 5.52
N PHE A 220 4.28 28.44 5.63
CA PHE A 220 2.96 28.03 6.08
C PHE A 220 3.03 27.70 7.58
N VAL A 221 2.42 28.54 8.42
CA VAL A 221 2.52 28.40 9.88
C VAL A 221 1.26 27.76 10.42
N ILE A 222 1.42 26.71 11.23
CA ILE A 222 0.30 26.04 11.89
C ILE A 222 -0.29 26.95 12.97
N ALA A 223 -1.62 27.06 12.98
CA ALA A 223 -2.35 27.91 13.91
C ALA A 223 -2.19 27.45 15.37
N ARG A 224 -2.17 28.42 16.30
CA ARG A 224 -2.06 28.24 17.75
C ARG A 224 -2.95 27.11 18.28
N THR A 225 -4.23 27.10 17.93
CA THR A 225 -5.21 26.13 18.44
C THR A 225 -4.82 24.68 18.12
N SER A 226 -4.23 24.44 16.94
CA SER A 226 -3.77 23.11 16.54
C SER A 226 -2.53 22.69 17.33
N SER A 227 -1.55 23.59 17.48
CA SER A 227 -0.32 23.30 18.23
C SER A 227 -0.55 23.11 19.73
N PHE A 228 -1.49 23.87 20.33
CA PHE A 228 -1.80 23.80 21.75
C PHE A 228 -2.51 22.51 22.16
N LYS A 229 -3.00 21.70 21.22
CA LYS A 229 -3.51 20.34 21.48
C LYS A 229 -2.46 19.43 22.11
N TYR A 230 -1.17 19.72 21.91
CA TYR A 230 -0.04 18.96 22.45
C TYR A 230 0.49 19.50 23.78
N LYS A 231 -0.10 20.57 24.33
CA LYS A 231 0.33 21.14 25.61
C LYS A 231 0.24 20.09 26.73
N GLY A 232 1.31 19.98 27.53
CA GLY A 232 1.39 19.07 28.67
C GLY A 232 1.39 17.58 28.31
N LYS A 233 1.57 17.24 27.03
CA LYS A 233 1.70 15.85 26.58
C LYS A 233 3.15 15.55 26.23
N GLU A 234 3.66 14.42 26.72
CA GLU A 234 4.88 13.83 26.17
C GLU A 234 4.55 13.17 24.83
N VAL A 235 5.00 13.78 23.74
CA VAL A 235 4.77 13.30 22.38
C VAL A 235 6.07 13.33 21.58
N ASP A 236 6.29 12.30 20.76
CA ASP A 236 7.42 12.27 19.83
C ASP A 236 7.20 13.33 18.73
N VAL A 237 8.20 14.20 18.52
CA VAL A 237 8.12 15.32 17.57
C VAL A 237 7.88 14.87 16.12
N ARG A 238 8.29 13.66 15.73
CA ARG A 238 8.02 13.13 14.38
C ARG A 238 6.57 12.72 14.23
N THR A 239 5.92 12.27 15.30
CA THR A 239 4.48 11.99 15.31
C THR A 239 3.70 13.29 15.17
N VAL A 240 4.08 14.33 15.92
CA VAL A 240 3.44 15.65 15.86
C VAL A 240 3.58 16.29 14.47
N GLY A 241 4.76 16.19 13.84
CA GLY A 241 4.96 16.69 12.46
C GLY A 241 3.99 16.03 11.47
N ARG A 242 3.84 14.70 11.55
CA ARG A 242 2.88 13.97 10.71
C ARG A 242 1.43 14.38 10.96
N GLU A 243 1.02 14.51 12.22
CA GLU A 243 -0.34 14.91 12.58
C GLU A 243 -0.67 16.36 12.19
N LEU A 244 0.33 17.24 12.13
CA LEU A 244 0.16 18.64 11.77
C LEU A 244 0.47 18.95 10.29
N GLY A 245 1.00 17.98 9.53
CA GLY A 245 1.39 18.18 8.14
C GLY A 245 2.57 19.14 7.98
N VAL A 246 3.59 19.02 8.85
CA VAL A 246 4.84 19.81 8.82
C VAL A 246 6.09 18.96 8.87
#